data_AF-A0A413V153-F1
#
_entry.id   AF-A0A413V153-F1
#
_cell.length_a   1.000
_cell.length_b   1.000
_cell.length_c   1.000
_cell.angle_alpha   90.00
_cell.angle_beta   90.00
_cell.angle_gamma   90.00
#
_symmetry.space_group_name_H-M   'P 1'
#
loop_
_entity.id
_entity.type
_entity.pdbx_description
1 polymer ?
#
loop_
_entity_poly.entity_id
_entity_poly.type
_entity_poly.pdbx_seq_one_letter_code
_entity_poly.pdbx_strand_id
1 'polypeptide(L)'
;MSENIINKNSWYSIPGFPNYEINGKGIVRYLNGKELRLIPGKGYSLYRNREQRYIRPARLLYAVSHGICPTEVKGAVVLNVGESLKVMTRTEYIHLVNQKRKRGLLSIGEAQEYYRKAVAFSTMMLRYYETRDLTDVASEISKYENEAKCYIRKMNYSINRDTINESWDEIYFNILTKITEGRISIIEPRSYIFKSIRVYFTMLRKSKSRIVSFNNLFKQISRDTL
;
A
#
# COMPACT_ATOMS: atom_id res chain seq x y z
N MET A 1 16.39 1.71 35.00
CA MET A 1 17.12 2.61 34.07
C MET A 1 16.18 3.76 33.74
N SER A 2 16.57 4.99 34.05
CA SER A 2 15.76 6.19 33.86
C SER A 2 15.62 6.51 32.37
N GLU A 3 14.39 6.60 31.86
CA GLU A 3 14.13 7.10 30.51
C GLU A 3 14.56 8.58 30.43
N ASN A 4 15.48 8.92 29.53
CA ASN A 4 15.79 10.30 29.26
C ASN A 4 14.61 10.95 28.52
N ILE A 5 13.98 11.94 29.15
CA ILE A 5 12.90 12.73 28.55
C ILE A 5 13.50 13.51 27.36
N ILE A 6 13.11 13.13 26.14
CA ILE A 6 13.53 13.82 24.92
C ILE A 6 12.75 15.13 24.79
N ASN A 7 13.46 16.25 24.92
CA ASN A 7 12.90 17.58 24.66
C ASN A 7 12.67 17.76 23.14
N LYS A 8 11.49 18.25 22.76
CA LYS A 8 11.08 18.44 21.36
C LYS A 8 11.99 19.37 20.57
N ASN A 9 12.64 20.35 21.22
CA ASN A 9 13.42 21.39 20.56
C ASN A 9 14.95 21.19 20.67
N SER A 10 15.39 20.22 21.46
CA SER A 10 16.81 19.90 21.61
C SER A 10 17.26 18.91 20.55
N TRP A 11 18.53 19.02 20.13
CA TRP A 11 19.18 18.07 19.24
C TRP A 11 20.04 17.11 20.06
N TYR A 12 19.97 15.84 19.71
CA TYR A 12 20.65 14.76 20.40
C TYR A 12 21.49 13.97 19.41
N SER A 13 22.74 13.70 19.77
CA SER A 13 23.62 12.82 18.99
C SER A 13 23.04 11.41 18.93
N ILE A 14 23.10 10.78 17.75
CA ILE A 14 22.60 9.42 17.56
C ILE A 14 23.69 8.40 17.91
N PRO A 15 23.51 7.53 18.93
CA PRO A 15 24.55 6.57 19.31
C PRO A 15 24.95 5.66 18.15
N GLY A 16 26.27 5.55 17.90
CA GLY A 16 26.84 4.78 16.79
C GLY A 16 26.73 5.44 15.40
N PHE A 17 26.17 6.64 15.31
CA PHE A 17 26.06 7.46 14.09
C PHE A 17 26.56 8.89 14.37
N PRO A 18 27.88 9.08 14.57
CA PRO A 18 28.43 10.31 15.15
C PRO A 18 28.22 11.56 14.30
N ASN A 19 27.99 11.41 13.00
CA ASN A 19 27.80 12.55 12.08
C ASN A 19 26.36 13.07 12.03
N TYR A 20 25.47 12.55 12.88
CA TYR A 20 24.05 12.80 12.82
C TYR A 20 23.44 13.13 14.17
N GLU A 21 22.46 14.02 14.14
CA GLU A 21 21.63 14.38 15.28
C GLU A 21 20.16 14.18 14.95
N ILE A 22 19.36 13.92 15.98
CA ILE A 22 17.91 13.89 15.91
C ILE A 22 17.30 14.79 16.98
N ASN A 23 16.21 15.47 16.67
CA ASN A 23 15.44 16.23 17.66
C ASN A 23 14.22 15.45 18.13
N GLY A 24 13.55 15.90 19.20
CA GLY A 24 12.36 15.22 19.74
C GLY A 24 11.14 15.20 18.80
N LYS A 25 11.16 15.92 17.68
CA LYS A 25 10.15 15.81 16.60
C LYS A 25 10.45 14.66 15.63
N GLY A 26 11.60 14.00 15.78
CA GLY A 26 12.05 12.93 14.90
C GLY A 26 12.69 13.44 13.60
N ILE A 27 13.06 14.72 13.52
CA ILE A 27 13.81 15.28 12.38
C ILE A 27 15.28 14.96 12.59
N VAL A 28 15.93 14.48 11.53
CA VAL A 28 17.36 14.14 11.55
C VAL A 28 18.15 15.12 10.68
N ARG A 29 19.32 15.51 11.16
CA ARG A 29 20.27 16.37 10.45
C ARG A 29 21.70 15.87 10.56
N TYR A 30 22.56 16.39 9.70
CA TYR A 30 24.01 16.31 9.86
C TYR A 30 24.49 17.28 10.94
N LEU A 31 25.68 17.06 11.51
CA LEU A 31 26.29 17.99 12.48
C LEU A 31 26.45 19.42 11.95
N ASN A 32 26.56 19.60 10.63
CA ASN A 32 26.61 20.92 9.99
C ASN A 32 25.25 21.63 9.90
N GLY A 33 24.20 21.09 10.53
CA GLY A 33 22.86 21.67 10.57
C GLY A 33 21.93 21.26 9.42
N LYS A 34 22.45 20.64 8.35
CA LYS A 34 21.63 20.27 7.17
C LYS A 34 20.70 19.11 7.49
N GLU A 35 19.39 19.33 7.34
CA GLU A 35 18.38 18.29 7.52
C GLU A 35 18.44 17.20 6.44
N LEU A 36 18.18 15.97 6.84
CA LEU A 36 18.07 14.83 5.95
C LEU A 36 16.63 14.70 5.43
N ARG A 37 16.50 14.22 4.20
CA ARG A 37 15.21 13.84 3.64
C ARG A 37 14.74 12.52 4.27
N LEU A 38 13.52 12.53 4.80
CA LEU A 38 12.83 11.30 5.22
C LEU A 38 12.33 10.54 3.98
N ILE A 39 12.76 9.29 3.81
CA ILE A 39 12.32 8.44 2.70
C ILE A 39 11.07 7.65 3.14
N PRO A 40 9.91 7.85 2.48
CA PRO A 40 8.69 7.12 2.81
C PRO A 40 8.90 5.61 2.78
N GLY A 41 8.39 4.91 3.78
CA GLY A 41 8.53 3.44 3.85
C GLY A 41 9.89 2.93 4.34
N LYS A 42 10.95 3.75 4.34
CA LYS A 42 12.32 3.31 4.72
C LYS A 42 12.87 4.04 5.96
N GLY A 43 12.75 5.37 6.03
CA GLY A 43 13.35 6.17 7.09
C GLY A 43 14.45 7.10 6.58
N TYR A 44 15.36 7.50 7.47
CA TYR A 44 16.53 8.30 7.12
C TYR A 44 17.69 7.42 6.66
N SER A 45 18.44 7.90 5.68
CA SER A 45 19.68 7.28 5.20
C SER A 45 20.85 7.76 6.04
N LEU A 46 21.37 6.91 6.92
CA LEU A 46 22.51 7.20 7.77
C LEU A 46 23.71 6.33 7.37
N TYR A 47 24.92 6.88 7.47
CA TYR A 47 26.15 6.14 7.20
C TYR A 47 26.89 5.80 8.49
N ARG A 48 27.33 4.55 8.60
CA ARG A 48 28.25 4.07 9.65
C ARG A 48 29.31 3.21 8.98
N ASN A 49 30.59 3.52 9.19
CA ASN A 49 31.72 2.76 8.60
C ASN A 49 31.59 2.58 7.07
N ARG A 50 31.22 3.64 6.34
CA ARG A 50 30.94 3.63 4.89
C ARG A 50 29.75 2.76 4.45
N GLU A 51 29.03 2.12 5.38
CA GLU A 51 27.80 1.41 5.08
C GLU A 51 26.57 2.30 5.25
N GLN A 52 25.70 2.30 4.24
CA GLN A 52 24.42 3.00 4.27
C GLN A 52 23.36 2.16 4.99
N ARG A 53 22.62 2.78 5.91
CA ARG A 53 21.53 2.15 6.67
C ARG A 53 20.29 3.03 6.67
N TYR A 54 19.13 2.44 6.45
CA TYR A 54 17.85 3.13 6.53
C TYR A 54 17.20 2.88 7.88
N ILE A 55 17.01 3.93 8.68
CA ILE A 55 16.48 3.82 10.04
C ILE A 55 15.29 4.75 10.24
N ARG A 56 14.20 4.23 10.81
CA ARG A 56 12.96 4.99 11.07
C ARG A 56 13.12 5.97 12.24
N PRO A 57 12.48 7.15 12.19
CA PRO A 57 12.56 8.17 13.25
C PRO A 57 12.25 7.63 14.66
N ALA A 58 11.17 6.86 14.83
CA ALA A 58 10.79 6.30 16.13
C ALA A 58 11.89 5.43 16.75
N ARG A 59 12.59 4.64 15.92
CA ARG A 59 13.69 3.79 16.36
C ARG A 59 14.94 4.60 16.74
N LEU A 60 15.19 5.71 16.05
CA LEU A 60 16.27 6.63 16.39
C LEU A 60 16.00 7.34 17.71
N LEU A 61 14.77 7.84 17.90
CA LEU A 61 14.35 8.47 19.16
C LEU A 61 14.46 7.51 20.35
N TYR A 62 13.99 6.27 20.18
CA TYR A 62 14.11 5.26 21.23
C TYR A 62 15.56 4.93 21.57
N ALA A 63 16.39 4.77 20.56
CA ALA A 63 17.82 4.51 20.73
C ALA A 63 18.52 5.64 21.49
N VAL A 64 18.18 6.89 21.17
CA VAL A 64 18.69 8.09 21.85
C VAL A 64 18.22 8.17 23.30
N SER A 65 16.93 7.94 23.60
CA SER A 65 16.44 7.99 24.98
C SER A 65 17.02 6.91 25.89
N HIS A 66 17.54 5.83 25.30
CA HIS A 66 18.13 4.70 26.01
C HIS A 66 19.67 4.62 25.89
N GLY A 67 20.30 5.55 25.17
CA GLY A 67 21.76 5.58 24.98
C GLY A 67 22.33 4.37 24.21
N ILE A 68 21.52 3.66 23.43
CA ILE A 68 21.93 2.45 22.69
C ILE A 68 22.04 2.73 21.20
N CYS A 69 22.82 1.93 20.47
CA CYS A 69 22.88 2.08 19.01
C CYS A 69 21.56 1.61 18.38
N PRO A 70 20.93 2.34 17.44
CA PRO A 70 19.67 1.91 16.84
C PRO A 70 19.79 0.60 16.05
N THR A 71 20.98 0.17 15.65
CA THR A 71 21.21 -1.14 15.02
C THR A 71 21.12 -2.31 16.01
N GLU A 72 21.22 -2.05 17.32
CA GLU A 72 21.14 -3.07 18.37
C GLU A 72 19.69 -3.40 18.77
N VAL A 73 18.72 -2.57 18.37
CA VAL A 73 17.27 -2.79 18.58
C VAL A 73 16.74 -3.92 17.65
N LYS A 74 17.22 -5.14 17.83
CA LYS A 74 16.86 -6.29 16.96
C LYS A 74 15.50 -6.87 17.38
N GLY A 75 14.73 -7.39 16.42
CA GLY A 75 13.46 -8.09 16.68
C GLY A 75 12.28 -7.22 17.15
N ALA A 76 12.51 -5.95 17.49
CA ALA A 76 11.50 -5.03 17.97
C ALA A 76 11.06 -4.00 16.91
N VAL A 77 9.81 -3.59 17.02
CA VAL A 77 9.20 -2.48 16.30
C VAL A 77 8.95 -1.36 17.31
N VAL A 78 9.46 -0.18 17.02
CA VAL A 78 9.20 1.02 17.82
C VAL A 78 8.17 1.88 17.09
N LEU A 79 7.03 2.09 17.74
CA LEU A 79 5.98 2.97 17.24
C LEU A 79 5.97 4.29 17.99
N ASN A 80 5.69 5.36 17.26
CA ASN A 80 5.29 6.62 17.86
C ASN A 80 3.77 6.57 18.10
N VAL A 81 3.34 6.61 19.36
CA VAL A 81 1.94 6.64 19.78
C VAL A 81 1.71 7.93 20.55
N GLY A 82 1.31 8.98 19.84
CA GLY A 82 1.13 10.31 20.41
C GLY A 82 2.47 10.92 20.81
N GLU A 83 2.66 11.11 22.12
CA GLU A 83 3.91 11.62 22.70
C GLU A 83 4.83 10.52 23.26
N SER A 84 4.40 9.26 23.18
CA SER A 84 5.12 8.11 23.75
C SER A 84 5.67 7.18 22.67
N LEU A 85 6.83 6.59 22.95
CA LEU A 85 7.41 5.54 22.13
C LEU A 85 7.01 4.17 22.70
N LYS A 86 6.22 3.41 21.92
CA LYS A 86 5.85 2.04 22.30
C LYS A 86 6.74 1.05 21.57
N VAL A 87 7.53 0.30 22.34
CA VAL A 87 8.27 -0.86 21.84
C VAL A 87 7.36 -2.08 21.86
N MET A 88 7.40 -2.88 20.80
CA MET A 88 6.68 -4.13 20.70
C MET A 88 7.48 -5.12 19.86
N THR A 89 7.23 -6.41 20.06
CA THR A 89 7.72 -7.45 19.17
C THR A 89 7.11 -7.32 17.77
N ARG A 90 7.75 -7.93 16.78
CA ARG A 90 7.19 -8.01 15.42
C ARG A 90 5.79 -8.67 15.40
N THR A 91 5.58 -9.69 16.23
CA THR A 91 4.31 -10.41 16.34
C THR A 91 3.20 -9.51 16.88
N GLU A 92 3.46 -8.80 17.98
CA GLU A 92 2.52 -7.84 18.56
C GLU A 92 2.20 -6.70 17.59
N TYR A 93 3.20 -6.21 16.86
CA TYR A 93 2.99 -5.20 15.82
C TYR A 93 2.05 -5.68 14.71
N ILE A 94 2.27 -6.91 14.21
CA ILE A 94 1.41 -7.51 13.20
C ILE A 94 -0.01 -7.65 13.74
N HIS A 95 -0.18 -8.11 14.98
CA HIS A 95 -1.49 -8.23 15.61
C HIS A 95 -2.20 -6.88 15.74
N LEU A 96 -1.51 -5.85 16.22
CA LEU A 96 -2.03 -4.48 16.33
C LEU A 96 -2.45 -3.90 14.96
N VAL A 97 -1.62 -4.09 13.93
CA VAL A 97 -1.93 -3.66 12.57
C VAL A 97 -3.12 -4.42 12.00
N ASN A 98 -3.21 -5.71 12.26
CA ASN A 98 -4.32 -6.57 11.81
C ASN A 98 -5.62 -6.21 12.51
N GLN A 99 -5.60 -5.94 13.83
CA GLN A 99 -6.74 -5.41 14.58
C GLN A 99 -7.24 -4.09 13.98
N LYS A 100 -6.32 -3.12 13.81
CA LYS A 100 -6.68 -1.80 13.24
C LYS A 100 -7.18 -1.87 11.80
N ARG A 101 -6.69 -2.83 11.01
CA ARG A 101 -7.08 -3.02 9.60
C ARG A 101 -8.19 -4.03 9.40
N LYS A 102 -8.71 -4.65 10.47
CA LYS A 102 -9.60 -5.83 10.42
C LYS A 102 -9.11 -6.91 9.45
N ARG A 103 -7.79 -7.05 9.27
CA ARG A 103 -7.21 -8.05 8.35
C ARG A 103 -6.99 -9.34 9.12
N GLY A 104 -7.78 -10.37 8.84
CA GLY A 104 -7.58 -11.72 9.36
C GLY A 104 -7.97 -11.91 10.83
N LEU A 105 -8.82 -11.05 11.38
CA LEU A 105 -9.47 -11.24 12.68
C LEU A 105 -10.98 -11.22 12.46
N LEU A 106 -11.46 -12.22 11.71
CA LEU A 106 -12.89 -12.48 11.63
C LEU A 106 -13.28 -13.27 12.89
N SER A 107 -14.36 -12.89 13.54
CA SER A 107 -15.06 -13.78 14.46
C SER A 107 -15.45 -15.08 13.73
N ILE A 108 -15.71 -16.15 14.48
CA ILE A 108 -16.17 -17.42 13.91
C ILE A 108 -17.42 -17.20 13.03
N GLY A 109 -18.35 -16.37 13.50
CA GLY A 109 -19.55 -16.01 12.73
C GLY A 109 -19.24 -15.28 11.43
N GLU A 110 -18.34 -14.29 11.44
CA GLU A 110 -17.91 -13.59 10.23
C GLU A 110 -17.18 -14.52 9.25
N ALA A 111 -16.38 -15.48 9.76
CA ALA A 111 -15.71 -16.47 8.92
C ALA A 111 -16.72 -17.44 8.28
N GLN A 112 -17.70 -17.93 9.05
CA GLN A 112 -18.78 -18.75 8.52
C GLN A 112 -19.56 -18.02 7.42
N GLU A 113 -19.93 -16.76 7.66
CA GLU A 113 -20.66 -15.95 6.69
C GLU A 113 -19.84 -15.71 5.40
N TYR A 114 -18.54 -15.45 5.54
CA TYR A 114 -17.63 -15.36 4.40
C TYR A 114 -17.67 -16.64 3.54
N TYR A 115 -17.57 -17.82 4.16
CA TYR A 115 -17.62 -19.08 3.42
C TYR A 115 -19.01 -19.39 2.84
N ARG A 116 -20.11 -19.07 3.54
CA ARG A 116 -21.47 -19.23 3.01
C ARG A 116 -21.67 -18.42 1.74
N LYS A 117 -21.18 -17.17 1.71
CA LYS A 117 -21.23 -16.32 0.50
C LYS A 117 -20.42 -16.91 -0.65
N ALA A 118 -19.22 -17.43 -0.36
CA ALA A 118 -18.39 -18.08 -1.37
C ALA A 118 -19.04 -19.35 -1.95
N VAL A 119 -19.69 -20.16 -1.09
CA VAL A 119 -20.45 -21.34 -1.52
C VAL A 119 -21.63 -20.91 -2.40
N ALA A 120 -22.43 -19.94 -1.97
CA ALA A 120 -23.57 -19.45 -2.74
C ALA A 120 -23.16 -18.97 -4.15
N PHE A 121 -22.10 -18.16 -4.23
CA PHE A 121 -21.58 -17.71 -5.53
C PHE A 121 -21.05 -18.87 -6.39
N SER A 122 -20.36 -19.84 -5.79
CA SER A 122 -19.87 -21.02 -6.51
C SER A 122 -21.02 -21.85 -7.08
N THR A 123 -22.12 -22.02 -6.33
CA THR A 123 -23.34 -22.68 -6.81
C THR A 123 -23.94 -21.93 -8.01
N MET A 124 -23.98 -20.60 -7.98
CA MET A 124 -24.45 -19.79 -9.11
C MET A 124 -23.59 -19.99 -10.36
N MET A 125 -22.26 -20.03 -10.19
CA MET A 125 -21.31 -20.28 -11.28
C MET A 125 -21.48 -21.68 -11.88
N LEU A 126 -21.68 -22.70 -11.05
CA LEU A 126 -21.93 -24.07 -11.52
C LEU A 126 -23.23 -24.15 -12.32
N ARG A 127 -24.33 -23.58 -11.79
CA ARG A 127 -25.60 -23.49 -12.50
C ARG A 127 -25.43 -22.80 -13.85
N TYR A 128 -24.67 -21.70 -13.91
CA TYR A 128 -24.35 -21.05 -15.18
C TYR A 128 -23.65 -22.00 -16.17
N TYR A 129 -22.63 -22.76 -15.73
CA TYR A 129 -21.93 -23.67 -16.64
C TYR A 129 -22.81 -24.84 -17.12
N GLU A 130 -23.83 -25.21 -16.34
CA GLU A 130 -24.84 -26.21 -16.69
C GLU A 130 -25.92 -25.67 -17.64
N THR A 131 -26.47 -24.49 -17.35
CA THR A 131 -27.65 -23.94 -18.06
C THR A 131 -27.30 -22.92 -19.13
N ARG A 132 -26.08 -22.38 -19.10
CA ARG A 132 -25.61 -21.23 -19.90
C ARG A 132 -26.36 -19.92 -19.65
N ASP A 133 -27.17 -19.84 -18.60
CA ASP A 133 -27.82 -18.60 -18.16
C ASP A 133 -26.91 -17.82 -17.20
N LEU A 134 -26.37 -16.69 -17.68
CA LEU A 134 -25.44 -15.85 -16.92
C LEU A 134 -26.16 -14.86 -16.00
N THR A 135 -27.48 -14.75 -16.05
CA THR A 135 -28.26 -13.67 -15.42
C THR A 135 -27.95 -13.51 -13.94
N ASP A 136 -27.98 -14.62 -13.19
CA ASP A 136 -27.72 -14.57 -11.74
C ASP A 136 -26.27 -14.16 -11.44
N VAL A 137 -25.30 -14.71 -12.18
CA VAL A 137 -23.87 -14.39 -12.02
C VAL A 137 -23.60 -12.91 -12.32
N ALA A 138 -24.16 -12.40 -13.42
CA ALA A 138 -24.03 -11.01 -13.82
C ALA A 138 -24.67 -10.08 -12.77
N SER A 139 -25.88 -10.42 -12.31
CA SER A 139 -26.59 -9.69 -11.26
C SER A 139 -25.81 -9.65 -9.94
N GLU A 140 -25.14 -10.74 -9.56
CA GLU A 140 -24.34 -10.77 -8.34
C GLU A 140 -23.05 -9.94 -8.46
N ILE A 141 -22.37 -9.99 -9.61
CA ILE A 141 -21.16 -9.17 -9.84
C ILE A 141 -21.50 -7.68 -9.88
N SER A 142 -22.64 -7.30 -10.45
CA SER A 142 -23.04 -5.88 -10.58
C SER A 142 -23.25 -5.20 -9.22
N LYS A 143 -23.64 -5.94 -8.18
CA LYS A 143 -23.78 -5.43 -6.79
C LYS A 143 -22.50 -4.77 -6.26
N TYR A 144 -21.34 -5.13 -6.79
CA TYR A 144 -20.04 -4.59 -6.37
C TYR A 144 -19.65 -3.28 -7.05
N GLU A 145 -20.46 -2.75 -7.97
CA GLU A 145 -20.17 -1.52 -8.73
C GLU A 145 -19.77 -0.34 -7.82
N ASN A 146 -20.60 -0.02 -6.84
CA ASN A 146 -20.33 1.11 -5.94
C ASN A 146 -19.03 0.91 -5.16
N GLU A 147 -18.78 -0.31 -4.70
CA GLU A 147 -17.56 -0.64 -3.97
C GLU A 147 -16.32 -0.56 -4.87
N ALA A 148 -16.42 -1.05 -6.12
CA ALA A 148 -15.39 -0.95 -7.13
C ALA A 148 -15.04 0.51 -7.44
N LYS A 149 -16.04 1.36 -7.68
CA LYS A 149 -15.85 2.80 -7.94
C LYS A 149 -15.22 3.52 -6.75
N CYS A 150 -15.65 3.20 -5.53
CA CYS A 150 -15.01 3.70 -4.30
C CYS A 150 -13.56 3.25 -4.17
N TYR A 151 -13.25 1.99 -4.51
CA TYR A 151 -11.89 1.47 -4.50
C TYR A 151 -10.99 2.19 -5.51
N ILE A 152 -11.48 2.46 -6.72
CA ILE A 152 -10.76 3.22 -7.76
C ILE A 152 -10.35 4.61 -7.24
N ARG A 153 -11.29 5.33 -6.61
CA ARG A 153 -11.02 6.64 -5.99
C ARG A 153 -10.02 6.53 -4.86
N LYS A 154 -10.25 5.60 -3.92
CA LYS A 154 -9.41 5.40 -2.74
C LYS A 154 -7.96 5.08 -3.08
N MET A 155 -7.74 4.35 -4.18
CA MET A 155 -6.41 3.99 -4.67
C MET A 155 -5.78 5.05 -5.59
N ASN A 156 -6.44 6.20 -5.79
CA ASN A 156 -6.01 7.29 -6.66
C ASN A 156 -5.73 6.85 -8.11
N TYR A 157 -6.51 5.90 -8.63
CA TYR A 157 -6.42 5.53 -10.05
C TYR A 157 -7.07 6.57 -10.97
N SER A 158 -8.18 7.16 -10.52
CA SER A 158 -8.85 8.29 -11.16
C SER A 158 -9.71 9.02 -10.13
N ILE A 159 -9.91 10.32 -10.34
CA ILE A 159 -10.87 11.16 -9.60
C ILE A 159 -12.03 11.63 -10.50
N ASN A 160 -11.89 11.54 -11.82
CA ASN A 160 -12.92 11.92 -12.78
C ASN A 160 -14.03 10.86 -12.81
N ARG A 161 -15.29 11.29 -12.65
CA ARG A 161 -16.45 10.39 -12.53
C ARG A 161 -16.70 9.59 -13.81
N ASP A 162 -16.57 10.20 -14.97
CA ASP A 162 -16.84 9.57 -16.27
C ASP A 162 -15.80 8.48 -16.54
N THR A 163 -14.52 8.79 -16.35
CA THR A 163 -13.45 7.80 -16.43
C THR A 163 -13.66 6.64 -15.45
N ILE A 164 -14.16 6.89 -14.24
CA ILE A 164 -14.47 5.85 -13.26
C ILE A 164 -15.62 4.96 -13.74
N ASN A 165 -16.66 5.54 -14.33
CA ASN A 165 -17.80 4.81 -14.86
C ASN A 165 -17.38 3.95 -16.06
N GLU A 166 -16.73 4.55 -17.07
CA GLU A 166 -16.22 3.84 -18.25
C GLU A 166 -15.27 2.71 -17.86
N SER A 167 -14.37 2.97 -16.91
CA SER A 167 -13.45 1.92 -16.42
C SER A 167 -14.20 0.78 -15.75
N TRP A 168 -15.27 1.07 -15.00
CA TRP A 168 -16.08 0.03 -14.39
C TRP A 168 -16.78 -0.81 -15.46
N ASP A 169 -17.43 -0.18 -16.44
CA ASP A 169 -18.18 -0.87 -17.50
C ASP A 169 -17.25 -1.81 -18.29
N GLU A 170 -16.06 -1.32 -18.66
CA GLU A 170 -15.04 -2.10 -19.35
C GLU A 170 -14.52 -3.27 -18.49
N ILE A 171 -14.28 -3.05 -17.19
CA ILE A 171 -13.82 -4.10 -16.28
C ILE A 171 -14.91 -5.16 -16.09
N TYR A 172 -16.16 -4.73 -15.89
CA TYR A 172 -17.32 -5.59 -15.69
C TYR A 172 -17.55 -6.46 -16.93
N PHE A 173 -17.59 -5.85 -18.11
CA PHE A 173 -17.70 -6.56 -19.38
C PHE A 173 -16.57 -7.59 -19.56
N ASN A 174 -15.33 -7.19 -19.32
CA ASN A 174 -14.17 -8.11 -19.41
C ASN A 174 -14.24 -9.28 -18.42
N ILE A 175 -14.83 -9.09 -17.24
CA ILE A 175 -15.04 -10.19 -16.28
C ILE A 175 -16.07 -11.17 -16.85
N LEU A 176 -17.24 -10.67 -17.29
CA LEU A 176 -18.29 -11.51 -17.85
C LEU A 176 -17.80 -12.31 -19.07
N THR A 177 -17.12 -11.65 -20.01
CA THR A 177 -16.55 -12.31 -21.20
C THR A 177 -15.59 -13.44 -20.82
N LYS A 178 -14.73 -13.24 -19.81
CA LYS A 178 -13.81 -14.29 -19.38
C LYS A 178 -14.53 -15.46 -18.70
N ILE A 179 -15.63 -15.21 -18.00
CA ILE A 179 -16.49 -16.26 -17.43
C ILE A 179 -17.11 -17.07 -18.56
N THR A 180 -17.67 -16.39 -19.57
CA THR A 180 -18.37 -17.05 -20.68
C THR A 180 -17.44 -17.87 -21.56
N GLU A 181 -16.22 -17.39 -21.75
CA GLU A 181 -15.15 -18.13 -22.45
C GLU A 181 -14.53 -19.25 -21.59
N GLY A 182 -14.92 -19.41 -20.32
CA GLY A 182 -14.36 -20.42 -19.42
C GLY A 182 -12.89 -20.20 -19.05
N ARG A 183 -12.38 -18.97 -19.20
CA ARG A 183 -10.95 -18.65 -19.01
C ARG A 183 -10.57 -18.36 -17.56
N ILE A 184 -11.55 -18.24 -16.66
CA ILE A 184 -11.34 -17.87 -15.26
C ILE A 184 -12.25 -18.64 -14.33
N SER A 185 -11.79 -18.83 -13.10
CA SER A 185 -12.60 -19.30 -11.96
C SER A 185 -12.57 -18.24 -10.88
N ILE A 186 -13.74 -17.92 -10.33
CA ILE A 186 -13.93 -16.89 -9.30
C ILE A 186 -14.64 -17.55 -8.12
N ILE A 187 -13.99 -17.51 -6.95
CA ILE A 187 -14.57 -17.98 -5.68
C ILE A 187 -15.15 -16.79 -4.89
N GLU A 188 -14.44 -15.65 -4.89
CA GLU A 188 -14.80 -14.46 -4.13
C GLU A 188 -14.82 -13.24 -5.08
N PRO A 189 -16.02 -12.77 -5.50
CA PRO A 189 -16.17 -11.73 -6.51
C PRO A 189 -15.42 -10.45 -6.18
N ARG A 190 -15.49 -9.97 -4.94
CA ARG A 190 -14.93 -8.68 -4.53
C ARG A 190 -13.42 -8.62 -4.73
N SER A 191 -12.70 -9.63 -4.23
CA SER A 191 -11.25 -9.74 -4.34
C SER A 191 -10.83 -9.85 -5.80
N TYR A 192 -11.59 -10.59 -6.61
CA TYR A 192 -11.33 -10.72 -8.03
C TYR A 192 -11.54 -9.39 -8.77
N ILE A 193 -12.64 -8.68 -8.51
CA ILE A 193 -12.91 -7.35 -9.07
C ILE A 193 -11.79 -6.38 -8.71
N PHE A 194 -11.35 -6.32 -7.46
CA PHE A 194 -10.24 -5.45 -7.06
C PHE A 194 -8.91 -5.83 -7.69
N LYS A 195 -8.69 -7.11 -7.98
CA LYS A 195 -7.55 -7.56 -8.80
C LYS A 195 -7.70 -7.06 -10.24
N SER A 196 -8.87 -7.21 -10.85
CA SER A 196 -9.15 -6.75 -12.22
C SER A 196 -8.97 -5.24 -12.37
N ILE A 197 -9.45 -4.44 -11.41
CA ILE A 197 -9.23 -2.98 -11.36
C ILE A 197 -7.72 -2.66 -11.37
N ARG A 198 -6.94 -3.30 -10.50
CA ARG A 198 -5.49 -3.06 -10.43
C ARG A 198 -4.80 -3.39 -11.74
N VAL A 199 -5.18 -4.51 -12.37
CA VAL A 199 -4.62 -4.94 -13.66
C VAL A 199 -4.99 -3.94 -14.76
N TYR A 200 -6.27 -3.58 -14.87
CA TYR A 200 -6.78 -2.63 -15.84
C TYR A 200 -6.03 -1.30 -15.81
N PHE A 201 -5.96 -0.63 -14.66
CA PHE A 201 -5.26 0.65 -14.54
C PHE A 201 -3.73 0.53 -14.67
N THR A 202 -3.16 -0.64 -14.44
CA THR A 202 -1.75 -0.89 -14.74
C THR A 202 -1.52 -0.98 -16.25
N MET A 203 -2.42 -1.68 -16.98
CA MET A 203 -2.36 -1.76 -18.44
C MET A 203 -2.62 -0.40 -19.09
N LEU A 204 -3.61 0.36 -18.61
CA LEU A 204 -3.92 1.70 -19.11
C LEU A 204 -2.75 2.68 -18.95
N ARG A 205 -2.03 2.60 -17.82
CA ARG A 205 -0.81 3.40 -17.63
C ARG A 205 0.31 2.98 -18.59
N LYS A 206 0.48 1.67 -18.81
CA LYS A 206 1.47 1.12 -19.77
C LYS A 206 1.14 1.42 -21.23
N SER A 207 -0.14 1.54 -21.59
CA SER A 207 -0.53 1.93 -22.95
C SER A 207 -0.29 3.43 -23.14
N LYS A 208 -0.71 4.28 -22.20
CA LYS A 208 -0.42 5.71 -22.22
C LYS A 208 1.07 6.03 -22.25
N SER A 209 1.91 5.27 -21.54
CA SER A 209 3.37 5.44 -21.60
C SER A 209 4.00 4.96 -22.91
N ARG A 210 3.30 4.13 -23.69
CA ARG A 210 3.71 3.71 -25.04
C ARG A 210 3.21 4.68 -26.11
N ILE A 211 2.13 5.41 -25.83
CA ILE A 211 1.69 6.59 -26.60
C ILE A 211 2.56 7.79 -26.18
N VAL A 212 3.88 7.67 -26.31
CA VAL A 212 4.78 8.83 -26.35
C VAL A 212 4.88 9.24 -27.81
N SER A 213 4.08 10.25 -28.12
CA SER A 213 3.87 10.98 -29.37
C SER A 213 4.91 10.81 -30.50
N PHE A 214 4.41 10.45 -31.69
CA PHE A 214 5.01 10.70 -33.02
C PHE A 214 5.37 12.20 -33.24
N ASN A 215 4.82 13.12 -32.43
CA ASN A 215 5.15 14.56 -32.46
C ASN A 215 6.58 14.89 -31.98
N ASN A 216 7.28 13.97 -31.31
CA ASN A 216 8.69 14.20 -30.97
C ASN A 216 9.64 13.97 -32.15
N LEU A 217 9.25 13.20 -33.18
CA LEU A 217 10.06 13.06 -34.40
C LEU A 217 10.09 14.36 -35.21
N PHE A 218 8.96 15.09 -35.32
CA PHE A 218 8.90 16.35 -36.07
C PHE A 218 9.66 17.51 -35.40
N LYS A 219 9.77 17.51 -34.07
CA LYS A 219 10.61 18.49 -33.35
C LYS A 219 12.11 18.24 -33.52
N GLN A 220 12.51 17.02 -33.90
CA GLN A 220 13.90 16.67 -34.13
C GLN A 220 14.30 16.99 -35.59
N ILE A 221 13.44 16.65 -36.56
CA ILE A 221 13.68 16.97 -37.98
C ILE A 221 13.74 18.49 -38.23
N SER A 222 12.94 19.29 -37.52
CA SER A 222 12.95 20.77 -37.63
C SER A 222 14.13 21.46 -36.92
N ARG A 223 14.95 20.72 -36.15
CA ARG A 223 16.21 21.22 -35.59
C ARG A 223 17.43 20.85 -36.44
N ASP A 224 17.32 19.83 -37.28
CA ASP A 224 18.40 19.37 -38.15
C ASP A 224 18.33 19.99 -39.56
N THR A 225 17.38 20.91 -39.81
CA THR A 225 17.19 21.63 -41.10
C THR A 225 17.28 23.16 -40.98
N LEU A 226 17.84 23.70 -39.90
CA LEU A 226 18.20 25.12 -39.75
C LEU A 226 19.67 25.29 -39.38
#